data_AF-A0A329M9M1-F1
#
_entry.id   AF-A0A329M9M1-F1
#
_cell.length_a   1.000
_cell.length_b   1.000
_cell.length_c   1.000
_cell.angle_alpha   90.00
_cell.angle_beta   90.00
_cell.angle_gamma   90.00
#
_symmetry.space_group_name_H-M   'P 1'
#
loop_
_entity.id
_entity.type
_entity.pdbx_description
1 polymer ?
#
loop_
_entity_poly.entity_id
_entity_poly.type
_entity_poly.pdbx_seq_one_letter_code
_entity_poly.pdbx_strand_id
1 'polypeptide(L)'
;MSEWAVYWRTEWKLMLRGPFLWVLLLLGAGHGWLVYSINDDIFDYGYLIHQFGFLYSMPISILTLLAGIHGARRDTALGTNRLLGSLPYRSGKLLSVRFTVTAVPFVLLGLVSSGLLLAMSAFRLEESVGLGRSLLVMAPLAAGMVYAVALGWALGTLVSGRIGYVLGFAVWFVHVYLMLLVIDSRLPAPLNALFNFMLFDHKSMGFYNDLWGFLNDRTLWLHRSMYALLTLLVLFIVWLAEKRRRREPFSRLRCYGLLGVTAVLALSALAGYAAVRGERAEAFRELERQQETASQQMEQAPAFSVSRYDLKLTYNGSAVGITAGLDVGLPPNETPEELTFTLRDTFKIESAEADGKGVSFRREGSLVRLDLGQSGGKQEVKLTLTYSGVVDDWRVFHPYGNNPGNMIVPVHMVREDRVFLPGQYGWYPLPGSHRLLRVQDEKRGSPVKLQEVYPAVGLSDYKLTVDFPNSLNLFSNAETTGRTVKGGRQTVTFEGRQTDGITLLGGALKEIVADTEAPKLRVIVGGLTDERAVKELLPILEEVVSAADEERKIMRAGSLTMMPYDLVDGYGDGRNLGGMMTVKSNLFLYRHEEAQLKEIFSYDYTSYLDQLEGVENVRK
;
A
#
# COMPACT_ATOMS: atom_id res chain seq x y z
N MET A 1 18.26 -40.19 -19.38
CA MET A 1 18.14 -39.12 -18.36
C MET A 1 19.32 -38.17 -18.53
N SER A 2 19.11 -36.85 -18.39
CA SER A 2 20.23 -35.90 -18.45
C SER A 2 21.19 -36.10 -17.27
N GLU A 3 22.48 -35.85 -17.47
CA GLU A 3 23.49 -35.87 -16.39
C GLU A 3 23.07 -35.01 -15.19
N TRP A 4 22.42 -33.87 -15.45
CA TRP A 4 21.89 -32.97 -14.44
C TRP A 4 20.84 -33.66 -13.55
N ALA A 5 19.89 -34.39 -14.15
CA ALA A 5 18.84 -35.09 -13.41
C ALA A 5 19.38 -36.24 -12.54
N VAL A 6 20.39 -36.97 -13.03
CA VAL A 6 21.05 -38.03 -12.26
C VAL A 6 21.77 -37.44 -11.04
N TYR A 7 22.50 -36.34 -11.25
CA TYR A 7 23.20 -35.67 -10.16
C TYR A 7 22.24 -35.01 -9.16
N TRP A 8 21.18 -34.36 -9.65
CA TRP A 8 20.07 -33.84 -8.84
C TRP A 8 19.48 -34.89 -7.91
N ARG A 9 19.11 -36.06 -8.46
CA ARG A 9 18.56 -37.17 -7.67
C ARG A 9 19.53 -37.64 -6.59
N THR A 10 20.83 -37.62 -6.89
CA THR A 10 21.87 -38.05 -5.94
C THR A 10 22.02 -37.05 -4.81
N GLU A 11 22.14 -35.76 -5.11
CA GLU A 11 22.23 -34.69 -4.12
C GLU A 11 20.97 -34.61 -3.25
N TRP A 12 19.79 -34.75 -3.85
CA TRP A 12 18.53 -34.80 -3.11
C TRP A 12 18.45 -36.00 -2.16
N LYS A 13 18.91 -37.18 -2.61
CA LYS A 13 18.99 -38.38 -1.77
C LYS A 13 19.96 -38.20 -0.60
N LEU A 14 21.07 -37.49 -0.80
CA LEU A 14 22.00 -37.14 0.28
C LEU A 14 21.36 -36.15 1.27
N MET A 15 20.66 -35.14 0.76
CA MET A 15 19.93 -34.16 1.57
C MET A 15 18.86 -34.83 2.45
N LEU A 16 18.07 -35.75 1.89
CA LEU A 16 17.02 -36.49 2.61
C LEU A 16 17.56 -37.46 3.66
N ARG A 17 18.75 -38.02 3.45
CA ARG A 17 19.40 -38.93 4.40
C ARG A 17 20.10 -38.19 5.54
N GLY A 18 20.51 -36.94 5.31
CA GLY A 18 21.16 -36.12 6.31
C GLY A 18 20.14 -35.59 7.33
N PRO A 19 20.56 -35.34 8.59
CA PRO A 19 19.70 -34.71 9.59
C PRO A 19 19.37 -33.25 9.25
N PHE A 20 20.17 -32.59 8.40
CA PHE A 20 20.05 -31.17 8.09
C PHE A 20 18.65 -30.77 7.61
N LEU A 21 18.08 -31.47 6.62
CA LEU A 21 16.77 -31.12 6.08
C LEU A 21 15.67 -31.30 7.13
N TRP A 22 15.71 -32.39 7.90
CA TRP A 22 14.71 -32.68 8.91
C TRP A 22 14.76 -31.69 10.07
N VAL A 23 15.96 -31.34 10.53
CA VAL A 23 16.16 -30.29 11.54
C VAL A 23 15.68 -28.95 11.01
N LEU A 24 15.98 -28.61 9.75
CA LEU A 24 15.52 -27.38 9.12
C LEU A 24 13.98 -27.32 9.04
N LEU A 25 13.33 -28.41 8.63
CA LEU A 25 11.87 -28.49 8.58
C LEU A 25 11.24 -28.43 9.98
N LEU A 26 11.83 -29.09 10.97
CA LEU A 26 11.35 -29.04 12.36
C LEU A 26 11.47 -27.62 12.93
N LEU A 27 12.61 -26.96 12.73
CA LEU A 27 12.82 -25.57 13.15
C LEU A 27 11.87 -24.62 12.41
N GLY A 28 11.71 -24.81 11.10
CA GLY A 28 10.77 -24.04 10.29
C GLY A 28 9.32 -24.23 10.74
N ALA A 29 8.87 -25.45 11.00
CA ALA A 29 7.52 -25.73 11.47
C ALA A 29 7.29 -25.20 12.89
N GLY A 30 8.22 -25.47 13.82
CA GLY A 30 8.13 -25.01 15.20
C GLY A 30 8.15 -23.48 15.31
N HIS A 31 9.00 -22.82 14.55
CA HIS A 31 9.03 -21.35 14.48
C HIS A 31 7.77 -20.78 13.83
N GLY A 32 7.27 -21.40 12.75
CA GLY A 32 6.02 -20.98 12.12
C GLY A 32 4.84 -21.11 13.08
N TRP A 33 4.75 -22.20 13.83
CA TRP A 33 3.73 -22.38 14.86
C TRP A 33 3.85 -21.32 15.98
N LEU A 34 5.06 -21.04 16.45
CA LEU A 34 5.30 -20.00 17.47
C LEU A 34 4.84 -18.62 16.99
N VAL A 35 5.25 -18.22 15.78
CA VAL A 35 4.85 -16.93 15.19
C VAL A 35 3.34 -16.86 15.03
N TYR A 36 2.70 -17.93 14.54
CA TYR A 36 1.24 -17.99 14.45
C TYR A 36 0.58 -17.83 15.82
N SER A 37 1.05 -18.54 16.86
CA SER A 37 0.47 -18.49 18.21
C SER A 37 0.61 -17.14 18.92
N ILE A 38 1.54 -16.28 18.48
CA ILE A 38 1.73 -14.93 19.04
C ILE A 38 0.82 -13.91 18.34
N ASN A 39 0.26 -14.26 17.18
CA ASN A 39 -0.50 -13.35 16.32
C ASN A 39 -1.92 -13.89 16.03
N ASP A 40 -2.43 -14.85 16.83
CA ASP A 40 -3.72 -15.49 16.58
C ASP A 40 -4.92 -14.57 16.87
N ASP A 41 -4.68 -13.45 17.54
CA ASP A 41 -5.61 -12.36 17.84
C ASP A 41 -5.75 -11.34 16.70
N ILE A 42 -4.94 -11.43 15.64
CA ILE A 42 -4.99 -10.48 14.52
C ILE A 42 -6.19 -10.77 13.61
N PHE A 43 -7.12 -9.84 13.58
CA PHE A 43 -8.36 -9.92 12.79
C PHE A 43 -8.20 -9.66 11.28
N ASP A 44 -7.11 -9.03 10.85
CA ASP A 44 -6.78 -8.83 9.44
C ASP A 44 -5.78 -9.88 8.97
N TYR A 45 -6.21 -10.81 8.10
CA TYR A 45 -5.34 -11.84 7.57
C TYR A 45 -4.17 -11.27 6.77
N GLY A 46 -4.37 -10.19 6.04
CA GLY A 46 -3.31 -9.53 5.30
C GLY A 46 -2.22 -9.04 6.24
N TYR A 47 -2.62 -8.42 7.35
CA TYR A 47 -1.71 -7.94 8.37
C TYR A 47 -1.04 -9.10 9.11
N LEU A 48 -1.79 -10.15 9.45
CA LEU A 48 -1.25 -11.40 10.02
C LEU A 48 -0.18 -12.00 9.11
N ILE A 49 -0.42 -12.08 7.79
CA ILE A 49 0.55 -12.62 6.84
C ILE A 49 1.76 -11.73 6.69
N HIS A 50 1.57 -10.41 6.73
CA HIS A 50 2.68 -9.46 6.74
C HIS A 50 3.54 -9.63 8.00
N GLN A 51 2.95 -9.69 9.19
CA GLN A 51 3.64 -9.92 10.46
C GLN A 51 4.31 -11.30 10.49
N PHE A 52 3.59 -12.33 10.03
CA PHE A 52 4.13 -13.67 9.89
C PHE A 52 5.33 -13.65 8.95
N GLY A 53 5.21 -13.04 7.76
CA GLY A 53 6.30 -12.91 6.81
C GLY A 53 7.53 -12.22 7.41
N PHE A 54 7.34 -11.15 8.18
CA PHE A 54 8.39 -10.42 8.90
C PHE A 54 9.08 -11.31 9.95
N LEU A 55 8.31 -11.78 10.95
CA LEU A 55 8.82 -12.52 12.10
C LEU A 55 9.36 -13.90 11.71
N TYR A 56 8.68 -14.59 10.79
CA TYR A 56 9.07 -15.92 10.31
C TYR A 56 10.34 -15.87 9.46
N SER A 57 10.37 -14.98 8.45
CA SER A 57 11.42 -15.02 7.45
C SER A 57 12.76 -14.49 7.99
N MET A 58 12.74 -13.63 9.01
CA MET A 58 13.94 -13.02 9.56
C MET A 58 14.91 -14.08 10.15
N PRO A 59 14.53 -14.96 11.10
CA PRO A 59 15.37 -16.08 11.54
C PRO A 59 15.65 -17.13 10.46
N ILE A 60 14.72 -17.37 9.54
CA ILE A 60 14.98 -18.33 8.46
C ILE A 60 16.05 -17.80 7.50
N SER A 61 16.09 -16.50 7.23
CA SER A 61 17.06 -15.89 6.30
C SER A 61 18.52 -16.04 6.74
N ILE A 62 18.80 -16.03 8.05
CA ILE A 62 20.15 -16.32 8.55
C ILE A 62 20.53 -17.78 8.30
N LEU A 63 19.61 -18.71 8.53
CA LEU A 63 19.82 -20.13 8.24
C LEU A 63 20.05 -20.34 6.74
N THR A 64 19.31 -19.63 5.89
CA THR A 64 19.45 -19.65 4.43
C THR A 64 20.87 -19.24 3.99
N LEU A 65 21.39 -18.14 4.53
CA LEU A 65 22.73 -17.64 4.24
C LEU A 65 23.82 -18.63 4.72
N LEU A 66 23.70 -19.13 5.95
CA LEU A 66 24.64 -20.08 6.54
C LEU A 66 24.62 -21.44 5.79
N ALA A 67 23.44 -21.88 5.34
CA ALA A 67 23.30 -23.07 4.52
C ALA A 67 23.95 -22.91 3.14
N GLY A 68 23.88 -21.72 2.53
CA GLY A 68 24.64 -21.39 1.32
C GLY A 68 26.15 -21.53 1.53
N ILE A 69 26.68 -21.00 2.64
CA ILE A 69 28.10 -21.11 3.01
C ILE A 69 28.48 -22.58 3.24
N HIS A 70 27.63 -23.32 3.94
CA HIS A 70 27.83 -24.74 4.20
C HIS A 70 27.83 -25.56 2.90
N GLY A 71 26.85 -25.34 2.03
CA GLY A 71 26.71 -26.02 0.73
C GLY A 71 27.94 -25.83 -0.16
N ALA A 72 28.48 -24.61 -0.22
CA ALA A 72 29.71 -24.31 -0.97
C ALA A 72 30.96 -25.03 -0.43
N ARG A 73 30.97 -25.39 0.87
CA ARG A 73 32.15 -25.89 1.57
C ARG A 73 32.10 -27.35 1.94
N ARG A 74 30.92 -27.97 1.89
CA ARG A 74 30.66 -29.36 2.29
C ARG A 74 31.73 -30.31 1.74
N ASP A 75 32.07 -30.16 0.46
CA ASP A 75 32.99 -31.07 -0.21
C ASP A 75 34.47 -30.80 0.09
N THR A 76 34.81 -29.55 0.41
CA THR A 76 36.14 -29.21 0.94
C THR A 76 36.31 -29.82 2.32
N ALA A 77 35.28 -29.72 3.17
CA ALA A 77 35.30 -30.26 4.53
C ALA A 77 35.36 -31.79 4.55
N LEU A 78 34.67 -32.46 3.61
CA LEU A 78 34.67 -33.92 3.47
C LEU A 78 35.86 -34.46 2.65
N GLY A 79 36.69 -33.59 2.08
CA GLY A 79 37.80 -33.99 1.21
C GLY A 79 37.38 -34.57 -0.15
N THR A 80 36.09 -34.51 -0.50
CA THR A 80 35.54 -35.09 -1.74
C THR A 80 35.79 -34.25 -2.98
N ASN A 81 36.26 -33.02 -2.84
CA ASN A 81 36.57 -32.12 -3.97
C ASN A 81 37.51 -32.73 -5.01
N ARG A 82 38.49 -33.55 -4.59
CA ARG A 82 39.42 -34.22 -5.51
C ARG A 82 38.70 -35.26 -6.38
N LEU A 83 37.77 -36.01 -5.80
CA LEU A 83 36.94 -36.98 -6.51
C LEU A 83 35.95 -36.27 -7.46
N LEU A 84 35.37 -35.16 -7.02
CA LEU A 84 34.45 -34.39 -7.84
C LEU A 84 35.13 -33.70 -9.02
N GLY A 85 36.43 -33.41 -8.89
CA GLY A 85 37.27 -32.87 -9.95
C GLY A 85 37.61 -33.89 -11.05
N SER A 86 37.56 -35.20 -10.76
CA SER A 86 37.79 -36.25 -11.75
C SER A 86 36.52 -36.67 -12.50
N LEU A 87 35.34 -36.25 -12.05
CA LEU A 87 34.09 -36.53 -12.74
C LEU A 87 33.98 -35.72 -14.04
N PRO A 88 33.38 -36.28 -15.11
CA PRO A 88 33.24 -35.62 -16.41
C PRO A 88 32.20 -34.48 -16.43
N TYR A 89 31.78 -33.98 -15.27
CA TYR A 89 30.75 -32.94 -15.15
C TYR A 89 31.38 -31.54 -15.17
N ARG A 90 30.85 -30.66 -16.04
CA ARG A 90 31.23 -29.24 -16.06
C ARG A 90 30.82 -28.52 -14.77
N SER A 91 31.65 -27.59 -14.31
CA SER A 91 31.44 -26.75 -13.12
C SER A 91 30.02 -26.16 -13.04
N GLY A 92 29.50 -25.67 -14.16
CA GLY A 92 28.17 -25.06 -14.20
C GLY A 92 27.05 -26.04 -13.86
N LYS A 93 27.13 -27.28 -14.33
CA LYS A 93 26.13 -28.32 -14.02
C LYS A 93 26.20 -28.68 -12.53
N LEU A 94 27.40 -28.94 -12.01
CA LEU A 94 27.59 -29.29 -10.61
C LEU A 94 27.11 -28.18 -9.67
N LEU A 95 27.50 -26.93 -9.96
CA LEU A 95 27.06 -25.77 -9.21
C LEU A 95 25.53 -25.64 -9.24
N SER A 96 24.93 -25.68 -10.43
CA SER A 96 23.47 -25.52 -10.58
C SER A 96 22.69 -26.56 -9.78
N VAL A 97 23.07 -27.84 -9.85
CA VAL A 97 22.39 -28.90 -9.10
C VAL A 97 22.49 -28.66 -7.60
N ARG A 98 23.69 -28.40 -7.08
CA ARG A 98 23.91 -28.24 -5.65
C ARG A 98 23.23 -27.00 -5.11
N PHE A 99 23.37 -25.90 -5.82
CA PHE A 99 22.70 -24.65 -5.49
C PHE A 99 21.19 -24.87 -5.43
N THR A 100 20.59 -25.48 -6.46
CA THR A 100 19.15 -25.73 -6.49
C THR A 100 18.72 -26.69 -5.36
N VAL A 101 19.49 -27.74 -5.04
CA VAL A 101 19.15 -28.67 -3.94
C VAL A 101 19.20 -27.96 -2.58
N THR A 102 20.16 -27.05 -2.39
CA THR A 102 20.24 -26.23 -1.19
C THR A 102 19.14 -25.16 -1.14
N ALA A 103 18.80 -24.54 -2.26
CA ALA A 103 17.83 -23.44 -2.32
C ALA A 103 16.38 -23.91 -2.16
N VAL A 104 16.00 -25.07 -2.72
CA VAL A 104 14.62 -25.55 -2.71
C VAL A 104 13.99 -25.61 -1.31
N PRO A 105 14.63 -26.18 -0.27
CA PRO A 105 14.07 -26.16 1.09
C PRO A 105 13.76 -24.76 1.59
N PHE A 106 14.64 -23.78 1.36
CA PHE A 106 14.43 -22.40 1.82
C PHE A 106 13.39 -21.65 0.99
N VAL A 107 13.28 -21.94 -0.30
CA VAL A 107 12.15 -21.46 -1.10
C VAL A 107 10.86 -22.00 -0.52
N LEU A 108 10.75 -23.31 -0.27
CA LEU A 108 9.55 -23.91 0.32
C LEU A 108 9.21 -23.31 1.69
N LEU A 109 10.20 -23.07 2.55
CA LEU A 109 9.99 -22.37 3.82
C LEU A 109 9.52 -20.92 3.60
N GLY A 110 10.14 -20.18 2.68
CA GLY A 110 9.69 -18.82 2.32
C GLY A 110 8.27 -18.77 1.77
N LEU A 111 7.78 -19.86 1.18
CA LEU A 111 6.40 -19.99 0.68
C LEU A 111 5.38 -20.34 1.77
N VAL A 112 5.79 -20.61 3.01
CA VAL A 112 4.87 -20.99 4.11
C VAL A 112 3.84 -19.89 4.37
N SER A 113 4.24 -18.62 4.40
CA SER A 113 3.32 -17.48 4.62
C SER A 113 2.22 -17.40 3.54
N SER A 114 2.58 -17.68 2.29
CA SER A 114 1.63 -17.68 1.17
C SER A 114 0.78 -18.94 1.14
N GLY A 115 1.35 -20.08 1.55
CA GLY A 115 0.60 -21.31 1.77
C GLY A 115 -0.45 -21.14 2.87
N LEU A 116 -0.12 -20.43 3.95
CA LEU A 116 -1.07 -20.05 4.99
C LEU A 116 -2.17 -19.14 4.43
N LEU A 117 -1.83 -18.11 3.65
CA LEU A 117 -2.84 -17.26 2.98
C LEU A 117 -3.80 -18.09 2.13
N LEU A 118 -3.27 -18.96 1.27
CA LEU A 118 -4.06 -19.82 0.39
C LEU A 118 -4.92 -20.82 1.18
N ALA A 119 -4.38 -21.39 2.26
CA ALA A 119 -5.11 -22.29 3.13
C ALA A 119 -6.26 -21.54 3.81
N MET A 120 -6.00 -20.36 4.39
CA MET A 120 -7.02 -19.53 5.04
C MET A 120 -8.12 -19.12 4.05
N SER A 121 -7.77 -18.69 2.83
CA SER A 121 -8.75 -18.35 1.81
C SER A 121 -9.57 -19.57 1.38
N ALA A 122 -8.93 -20.74 1.21
CA ALA A 122 -9.61 -21.97 0.80
C ALA A 122 -10.57 -22.50 1.87
N PHE A 123 -10.18 -22.46 3.15
CA PHE A 123 -11.02 -22.92 4.26
C PHE A 123 -12.16 -21.96 4.60
N ARG A 124 -12.05 -20.67 4.25
CA ARG A 124 -13.05 -19.64 4.57
C ARG A 124 -13.97 -19.26 3.40
N LEU A 125 -13.89 -19.96 2.26
CA LEU A 125 -14.74 -19.78 1.08
C LEU A 125 -14.76 -18.34 0.51
N GLU A 126 -13.73 -17.56 0.76
CA GLU A 126 -13.67 -16.19 0.28
C GLU A 126 -13.07 -16.16 -1.13
N GLU A 127 -13.93 -16.03 -2.15
CA GLU A 127 -13.52 -15.88 -3.55
C GLU A 127 -12.61 -14.65 -3.79
N SER A 128 -12.54 -13.72 -2.84
CA SER A 128 -11.84 -12.43 -2.96
C SER A 128 -10.31 -12.54 -2.92
N VAL A 129 -9.74 -13.64 -2.43
CA VAL A 129 -8.29 -13.85 -2.37
C VAL A 129 -7.84 -14.60 -3.62
N GLY A 130 -7.83 -13.90 -4.75
CA GLY A 130 -7.35 -14.48 -6.01
C GLY A 130 -5.89 -14.95 -5.92
N LEU A 131 -5.54 -16.00 -6.66
CA LEU A 131 -4.19 -16.58 -6.74
C LEU A 131 -3.10 -15.54 -7.05
N GLY A 132 -3.46 -14.46 -7.77
CA GLY A 132 -2.58 -13.33 -8.02
C GLY A 132 -2.08 -12.63 -6.75
N ARG A 133 -2.92 -12.49 -5.71
CA ARG A 133 -2.54 -11.90 -4.42
C ARG A 133 -1.58 -12.80 -3.65
N SER A 134 -1.82 -14.10 -3.68
CA SER A 134 -0.88 -15.06 -3.09
C SER A 134 0.46 -15.01 -3.82
N LEU A 135 0.49 -14.91 -5.16
CA LEU A 135 1.73 -14.72 -5.90
C LEU A 135 2.47 -13.42 -5.53
N LEU A 136 1.75 -12.33 -5.22
CA LEU A 136 2.35 -11.08 -4.74
C LEU A 136 3.04 -11.25 -3.38
N VAL A 137 2.57 -12.16 -2.53
CA VAL A 137 3.23 -12.53 -1.27
C VAL A 137 4.36 -13.55 -1.49
N MET A 138 4.19 -14.49 -2.42
CA MET A 138 5.15 -15.57 -2.71
C MET A 138 6.44 -15.07 -3.34
N ALA A 139 6.32 -14.23 -4.38
CA ALA A 139 7.46 -13.82 -5.19
C ALA A 139 8.52 -13.03 -4.39
N PRO A 140 8.13 -12.13 -3.45
CA PRO A 140 9.08 -11.44 -2.58
C PRO A 140 9.97 -12.35 -1.75
N LEU A 141 9.36 -13.28 -1.03
CA LEU A 141 10.05 -14.12 -0.06
C LEU A 141 10.92 -15.16 -0.75
N ALA A 142 10.42 -15.79 -1.82
CA ALA A 142 11.19 -16.76 -2.59
C ALA A 142 12.45 -16.11 -3.22
N ALA A 143 12.31 -14.94 -3.85
CA ALA A 143 13.43 -14.24 -4.46
C ALA A 143 14.52 -13.87 -3.44
N GLY A 144 14.10 -13.38 -2.26
CA GLY A 144 15.02 -13.04 -1.17
C GLY A 144 15.78 -14.26 -0.65
N MET A 145 15.09 -15.40 -0.46
CA MET A 145 15.72 -16.65 -0.02
C MET A 145 16.76 -17.17 -1.02
N VAL A 146 16.42 -17.17 -2.32
CA VAL A 146 17.35 -17.62 -3.37
C VAL A 146 18.59 -16.71 -3.43
N TYR A 147 18.40 -15.39 -3.32
CA TYR A 147 19.49 -14.44 -3.23
C TYR A 147 20.38 -14.69 -1.99
N ALA A 148 19.79 -14.92 -0.83
CA ALA A 148 20.52 -15.25 0.40
C ALA A 148 21.35 -16.52 0.26
N VAL A 149 20.81 -17.60 -0.34
CA VAL A 149 21.60 -18.81 -0.61
C VAL A 149 22.76 -18.49 -1.55
N ALA A 150 22.53 -17.71 -2.62
CA ALA A 150 23.58 -17.37 -3.59
C ALA A 150 24.70 -16.54 -2.95
N LEU A 151 24.33 -15.57 -2.12
CA LEU A 151 25.28 -14.75 -1.37
C LEU A 151 26.09 -15.60 -0.38
N GLY A 152 25.43 -16.49 0.35
CA GLY A 152 26.08 -17.45 1.24
C GLY A 152 27.05 -18.36 0.47
N TRP A 153 26.63 -18.83 -0.71
CA TRP A 153 27.46 -19.65 -1.58
C TRP A 153 28.71 -18.90 -2.05
N ALA A 154 28.57 -17.63 -2.41
CA ALA A 154 29.68 -16.77 -2.77
C ALA A 154 30.66 -16.56 -1.63
N LEU A 155 30.17 -16.27 -0.42
CA LEU A 155 31.03 -16.17 0.77
C LEU A 155 31.75 -17.49 1.05
N GLY A 156 31.04 -18.62 0.99
CA GLY A 156 31.62 -19.93 1.21
C GLY A 156 32.69 -20.32 0.18
N THR A 157 32.53 -19.85 -1.05
CA THR A 157 33.46 -20.08 -2.17
C THR A 157 34.66 -19.15 -2.10
N LEU A 158 34.45 -17.84 -1.92
CA LEU A 158 35.48 -16.81 -2.05
C LEU A 158 36.34 -16.66 -0.79
N VAL A 159 35.75 -16.87 0.40
CA VAL A 159 36.47 -16.77 1.68
C VAL A 159 37.00 -18.15 2.06
N SER A 160 38.23 -18.23 2.53
CA SER A 160 38.82 -19.47 3.07
C SER A 160 38.54 -19.66 4.56
N GLY A 161 38.47 -20.91 5.02
CA GLY A 161 38.40 -21.23 6.46
C GLY A 161 37.09 -20.81 7.14
N ARG A 162 36.89 -21.15 8.42
CA ARG A 162 35.59 -20.98 9.11
C ARG A 162 35.08 -19.53 9.22
N ILE A 163 35.95 -18.54 8.96
CA ILE A 163 35.64 -17.10 8.94
C ILE A 163 34.43 -16.76 8.05
N GLY A 164 34.20 -17.51 6.96
CA GLY A 164 33.04 -17.32 6.10
C GLY A 164 31.69 -17.34 6.84
N TYR A 165 31.54 -18.16 7.88
CA TYR A 165 30.30 -18.20 8.69
C TYR A 165 30.13 -16.95 9.55
N VAL A 166 31.21 -16.43 10.13
CA VAL A 166 31.21 -15.18 10.91
C VAL A 166 30.87 -14.00 10.00
N LEU A 167 31.46 -13.95 8.80
CA LEU A 167 31.12 -12.93 7.80
C LEU A 167 29.68 -13.06 7.32
N GLY A 168 29.18 -14.29 7.12
CA GLY A 168 27.77 -14.51 6.81
C GLY A 168 26.85 -13.93 7.89
N PHE A 169 27.10 -14.30 9.15
CA PHE A 169 26.35 -13.75 10.29
C PHE A 169 26.43 -12.22 10.33
N ALA A 170 27.62 -11.64 10.16
CA ALA A 170 27.82 -10.20 10.16
C ALA A 170 27.08 -9.49 9.01
N VAL A 171 27.12 -10.05 7.79
CA VAL A 171 26.37 -9.53 6.63
C VAL A 171 24.87 -9.57 6.90
N TRP A 172 24.36 -10.67 7.45
CA TRP A 172 22.95 -10.76 7.86
C TRP A 172 22.60 -9.74 8.94
N PHE A 173 23.41 -9.63 9.99
CA PHE A 173 23.19 -8.70 11.10
C PHE A 173 23.20 -7.23 10.62
N VAL A 174 24.18 -6.86 9.80
CA VAL A 174 24.27 -5.54 9.17
C VAL A 174 23.04 -5.30 8.28
N HIS A 175 22.63 -6.28 7.49
CA HIS A 175 21.44 -6.15 6.66
C HIS A 175 20.17 -5.94 7.49
N VAL A 176 19.95 -6.74 8.53
CA VAL A 176 18.69 -6.68 9.29
C VAL A 176 18.64 -5.47 10.21
N TYR A 177 19.71 -5.19 10.96
CA TYR A 177 19.69 -4.14 11.97
C TYR A 177 20.24 -2.81 11.46
N LEU A 178 21.39 -2.81 10.77
CA LEU A 178 21.97 -1.56 10.29
C LEU A 178 21.19 -1.01 9.10
N MET A 179 20.85 -1.84 8.12
CA MET A 179 20.14 -1.32 6.94
C MET A 179 18.73 -0.87 7.31
N LEU A 180 17.95 -1.72 7.99
CA LEU A 180 16.55 -1.41 8.30
C LEU A 180 16.40 -0.24 9.28
N LEU A 181 17.21 -0.19 10.35
CA LEU A 181 17.01 0.81 11.41
C LEU A 181 17.76 2.12 11.15
N VAL A 182 18.92 2.06 10.49
CA VAL A 182 19.84 3.22 10.40
C VAL A 182 19.98 3.75 8.98
N ILE A 183 20.09 2.88 7.97
CA ILE A 183 20.39 3.33 6.60
C ILE A 183 19.10 3.66 5.86
N ASP A 184 18.08 2.81 5.89
CA ASP A 184 16.80 3.03 5.20
C ASP A 184 16.12 4.31 5.69
N SER A 185 16.25 4.64 6.97
CA SER A 185 15.76 5.89 7.57
C SER A 185 16.55 7.14 7.15
N ARG A 186 17.72 6.99 6.52
CA ARG A 186 18.56 8.11 6.05
C ARG A 186 18.68 8.19 4.54
N LEU A 187 18.27 7.14 3.83
CA LEU A 187 18.25 7.14 2.38
C LEU A 187 17.12 8.05 1.86
N PRO A 188 17.37 8.77 0.75
CA PRO A 188 16.30 9.53 0.11
C PRO A 188 15.18 8.58 -0.32
N ALA A 189 13.94 9.07 -0.31
CA ALA A 189 12.74 8.30 -0.65
C ALA A 189 12.86 7.37 -1.89
N PRO A 190 13.54 7.77 -2.99
CA PRO A 190 13.70 6.91 -4.16
C PRO A 190 14.59 5.69 -3.95
N LEU A 191 15.49 5.75 -2.96
CA LEU A 191 16.46 4.69 -2.64
C LEU A 191 16.12 3.95 -1.35
N ASN A 192 15.13 4.40 -0.58
CA ASN A 192 14.65 3.67 0.58
C ASN A 192 14.23 2.24 0.16
N ALA A 193 14.49 1.27 1.03
CA ALA A 193 14.25 -0.16 0.84
C ALA A 193 15.12 -0.85 -0.22
N LEU A 194 16.03 -0.13 -0.89
CA LEU A 194 16.90 -0.69 -1.91
C LEU A 194 17.72 -1.88 -1.41
N PHE A 195 18.14 -1.83 -0.14
CA PHE A 195 18.98 -2.87 0.45
C PHE A 195 18.17 -3.98 1.12
N ASN A 196 16.83 -3.91 1.12
CA ASN A 196 15.96 -4.89 1.76
C ASN A 196 15.63 -6.08 0.85
N PHE A 197 16.62 -6.96 0.62
CA PHE A 197 16.46 -8.12 -0.26
C PHE A 197 15.35 -9.09 0.15
N MET A 198 15.01 -9.15 1.44
CA MET A 198 13.97 -10.03 1.97
C MET A 198 12.57 -9.43 1.95
N LEU A 199 12.43 -8.10 1.84
CA LEU A 199 11.13 -7.41 2.00
C LEU A 199 10.43 -7.75 3.32
N PHE A 200 11.16 -7.80 4.42
CA PHE A 200 10.55 -8.24 5.68
C PHE A 200 9.32 -7.41 6.03
N ASP A 201 9.35 -6.11 5.73
CA ASP A 201 8.29 -5.18 6.06
C ASP A 201 7.60 -4.64 4.80
N HIS A 202 6.45 -5.21 4.45
CA HIS A 202 5.67 -4.76 3.30
C HIS A 202 4.96 -3.43 3.58
N LYS A 203 4.60 -3.16 4.84
CA LYS A 203 3.87 -1.96 5.23
C LYS A 203 4.77 -0.73 5.16
N SER A 204 5.95 -0.74 5.80
CA SER A 204 6.89 0.41 5.74
C SER A 204 7.44 0.70 4.35
N MET A 205 7.31 -0.24 3.43
CA MET A 205 7.73 -0.07 2.03
C MET A 205 6.60 0.36 1.10
N GLY A 206 5.37 0.53 1.61
CA GLY A 206 4.21 0.90 0.82
C GLY A 206 3.70 -0.22 -0.09
N PHE A 207 4.00 -1.48 0.22
CA PHE A 207 3.50 -2.66 -0.50
C PHE A 207 2.30 -3.34 0.19
N TYR A 208 1.95 -2.90 1.40
CA TYR A 208 0.76 -3.29 2.13
C TYR A 208 0.01 -2.05 2.60
N ASN A 209 -1.32 -2.06 2.47
CA ASN A 209 -2.22 -1.06 3.03
C ASN A 209 -3.33 -1.79 3.79
N ASP A 210 -3.75 -1.33 4.96
CA ASP A 210 -4.70 -2.12 5.76
C ASP A 210 -6.12 -2.13 5.18
N LEU A 211 -6.44 -1.23 4.23
CA LEU A 211 -7.72 -1.26 3.50
C LEU A 211 -7.67 -2.15 2.26
N TRP A 212 -6.63 -2.01 1.42
CA TRP A 212 -6.54 -2.74 0.13
C TRP A 212 -5.72 -4.04 0.19
N GLY A 213 -5.04 -4.31 1.31
CA GLY A 213 -4.10 -5.42 1.47
C GLY A 213 -2.81 -5.20 0.68
N PHE A 214 -2.28 -6.27 0.07
CA PHE A 214 -1.06 -6.22 -0.74
C PHE A 214 -1.28 -5.45 -2.04
N LEU A 215 -0.44 -4.43 -2.28
CA LEU A 215 -0.54 -3.58 -3.47
C LEU A 215 0.29 -4.17 -4.62
N ASN A 216 -0.34 -4.34 -5.79
CA ASN A 216 0.36 -4.76 -7.01
C ASN A 216 1.09 -3.56 -7.64
N ASP A 217 2.18 -3.13 -7.02
CA ASP A 217 2.93 -1.96 -7.48
C ASP A 217 4.07 -2.34 -8.43
N ARG A 218 4.28 -1.55 -9.49
CA ARG A 218 5.40 -1.75 -10.43
C ARG A 218 6.77 -1.74 -9.73
N THR A 219 6.93 -0.92 -8.69
CA THR A 219 8.20 -0.84 -7.94
C THR A 219 8.52 -2.14 -7.21
N LEU A 220 7.51 -2.91 -6.78
CA LEU A 220 7.70 -4.24 -6.20
C LEU A 220 8.40 -5.16 -7.21
N TRP A 221 7.86 -5.26 -8.43
CA TRP A 221 8.38 -6.16 -9.46
C TRP A 221 9.76 -5.73 -9.97
N LEU A 222 10.02 -4.43 -10.09
CA LEU A 222 11.35 -3.91 -10.43
C LEU A 222 12.38 -4.26 -9.36
N HIS A 223 12.03 -4.07 -8.09
CA HIS A 223 12.86 -4.48 -6.96
C HIS A 223 13.15 -5.99 -6.98
N ARG A 224 12.14 -6.82 -7.24
CA ARG A 224 12.34 -8.29 -7.33
C ARG A 224 13.17 -8.72 -8.53
N SER A 225 12.97 -8.07 -9.67
CA SER A 225 13.76 -8.31 -10.87
C SER A 225 15.23 -7.96 -10.64
N MET A 226 15.50 -6.85 -9.94
CA MET A 226 16.86 -6.47 -9.53
C MET A 226 17.51 -7.58 -8.70
N TYR A 227 16.85 -8.09 -7.66
CA TYR A 227 17.43 -9.15 -6.81
C TYR A 227 17.57 -10.50 -7.52
N ALA A 228 16.66 -10.84 -8.44
CA ALA A 228 16.82 -12.01 -9.29
C ALA A 228 18.07 -11.89 -10.19
N LEU A 229 18.30 -10.71 -10.77
CA LEU A 229 19.49 -10.44 -11.60
C LEU A 229 20.77 -10.38 -10.77
N LEU A 230 20.73 -9.83 -9.55
CA LEU A 230 21.86 -9.86 -8.60
C LEU A 230 22.18 -11.30 -8.17
N THR A 231 21.17 -12.14 -7.97
CA THR A 231 21.36 -13.58 -7.71
C THR A 231 22.13 -14.22 -8.86
N LEU A 232 21.69 -14.01 -10.11
CA LEU A 232 22.39 -14.53 -11.28
C LEU A 232 23.81 -14.01 -11.38
N LEU A 233 24.04 -12.72 -11.11
CA LEU A 233 25.36 -12.10 -11.10
C LEU A 233 26.28 -12.78 -10.07
N VAL A 234 25.80 -12.99 -8.84
CA VAL A 234 26.53 -13.68 -7.78
C VAL A 234 26.84 -15.12 -8.16
N LEU A 235 25.88 -15.85 -8.72
CA LEU A 235 26.08 -17.22 -9.20
C LEU A 235 27.07 -17.29 -10.36
N PHE A 236 27.10 -16.30 -11.27
CA PHE A 236 28.12 -16.22 -12.31
C PHE A 236 29.51 -15.99 -11.71
N ILE A 237 29.66 -15.13 -10.71
CA ILE A 237 30.94 -14.93 -10.01
C ILE A 237 31.42 -16.25 -9.39
N VAL A 238 30.54 -16.96 -8.69
CA VAL A 238 30.83 -18.28 -8.11
C VAL A 238 31.22 -19.28 -9.19
N TRP A 239 30.45 -19.35 -10.28
CA TRP A 239 30.72 -20.25 -11.40
C TRP A 239 32.10 -19.99 -12.01
N LEU A 240 32.48 -18.72 -12.19
CA LEU A 240 33.80 -18.34 -12.69
C LEU A 240 34.92 -18.73 -11.73
N ALA A 241 34.72 -18.55 -10.42
CA ALA A 241 35.67 -18.96 -9.40
C ALA A 241 35.90 -20.48 -9.41
N GLU A 242 34.82 -21.27 -9.45
CA GLU A 242 34.88 -22.74 -9.51
C GLU A 242 35.50 -23.23 -10.82
N LYS A 243 35.12 -22.64 -11.95
CA LYS A 243 35.70 -22.95 -13.26
C LYS A 243 37.22 -22.74 -13.27
N ARG A 244 37.68 -21.63 -12.66
CA ARG A 244 39.11 -21.32 -12.52
C ARG A 244 39.83 -22.32 -11.62
N ARG A 245 39.22 -22.71 -10.49
CA ARG A 245 39.75 -23.73 -9.57
C ARG A 245 39.93 -25.08 -10.25
N ARG A 246 38.98 -25.47 -11.10
CA ARG A 246 39.00 -26.73 -11.85
C ARG A 246 39.81 -26.69 -13.15
N ARG A 247 40.37 -25.53 -13.52
CA ARG A 247 41.14 -25.34 -14.77
C ARG A 247 40.37 -25.74 -16.04
N GLU A 248 39.05 -25.55 -16.04
CA GLU A 248 38.22 -25.85 -17.22
C GLU A 248 38.45 -24.82 -18.36
N PRO A 249 38.29 -25.20 -19.64
CA PRO A 249 38.54 -24.31 -20.77
C PRO A 249 37.67 -23.05 -20.71
N PHE A 250 38.31 -21.87 -20.78
CA PHE A 250 37.71 -20.58 -20.48
C PHE A 250 37.71 -19.64 -21.69
N SER A 251 36.53 -19.40 -22.27
CA SER A 251 36.34 -18.30 -23.24
C SER A 251 36.07 -17.01 -22.47
N ARG A 252 37.12 -16.18 -22.33
CA ARG A 252 37.05 -14.88 -21.63
C ARG A 252 35.90 -14.03 -22.15
N LEU A 253 35.80 -13.88 -23.47
CA LEU A 253 34.79 -13.03 -24.11
C LEU A 253 33.35 -13.44 -23.77
N ARG A 254 33.03 -14.74 -23.87
CA ARG A 254 31.67 -15.23 -23.57
C ARG A 254 31.32 -15.08 -22.09
N CYS A 255 32.25 -15.43 -21.20
CA CYS A 255 32.03 -15.41 -19.77
C CYS A 255 31.90 -13.97 -19.22
N TYR A 256 32.81 -13.07 -19.60
CA TYR A 256 32.73 -11.67 -19.19
C TYR A 256 31.60 -10.93 -19.91
N GLY A 257 31.28 -11.29 -21.15
CA GLY A 257 30.11 -10.75 -21.86
C GLY A 257 28.81 -11.09 -21.14
N LEU A 258 28.60 -12.34 -20.73
CA LEU A 258 27.41 -12.74 -19.98
C LEU A 258 27.33 -12.03 -18.62
N LEU A 259 28.44 -11.96 -17.89
CA LEU A 259 28.52 -11.22 -16.63
C LEU A 259 28.16 -9.74 -16.82
N GLY A 260 28.72 -9.11 -17.86
CA GLY A 260 28.45 -7.71 -18.22
C GLY A 260 26.98 -7.47 -18.57
N VAL A 261 26.37 -8.34 -19.38
CA VAL A 261 24.94 -8.24 -19.72
C VAL A 261 24.08 -8.36 -18.47
N THR A 262 24.34 -9.35 -17.60
CA THR A 262 23.58 -9.49 -16.34
C THR A 262 23.74 -8.28 -15.42
N ALA A 263 24.95 -7.72 -15.33
CA ALA A 263 25.20 -6.50 -14.55
C ALA A 263 24.44 -5.29 -15.10
N VAL A 264 24.46 -5.09 -16.43
CA VAL A 264 23.70 -4.02 -17.09
C VAL A 264 22.20 -4.18 -16.82
N LEU A 265 21.64 -5.38 -16.97
CA LEU A 265 20.24 -5.63 -16.67
C LEU A 265 19.88 -5.34 -15.20
N ALA A 266 20.75 -5.74 -14.25
CA ALA A 266 20.54 -5.47 -12.83
C ALA A 266 20.53 -3.97 -12.54
N LEU A 267 21.47 -3.22 -13.14
CA LEU A 267 21.52 -1.76 -13.06
C LEU A 267 20.30 -1.10 -13.72
N SER A 268 19.80 -1.63 -14.83
CA SER A 268 18.56 -1.14 -15.46
C SER A 268 17.34 -1.36 -14.57
N ALA A 269 17.21 -2.50 -13.89
CA ALA A 269 16.13 -2.75 -12.95
C ALA A 269 16.20 -1.80 -11.74
N LEU A 270 17.40 -1.55 -11.22
CA LEU A 270 17.66 -0.56 -10.17
C LEU A 270 17.29 0.85 -10.62
N ALA A 271 17.76 1.28 -11.80
CA ALA A 271 17.45 2.58 -12.35
C ALA A 271 15.94 2.77 -12.55
N GLY A 272 15.24 1.74 -13.06
CA GLY A 272 13.78 1.77 -13.20
C GLY A 272 13.06 1.89 -11.85
N TYR A 273 13.52 1.16 -10.83
CA TYR A 273 12.98 1.26 -9.47
C TYR A 273 13.15 2.68 -8.90
N ALA A 274 14.36 3.21 -8.98
CA ALA A 274 14.70 4.54 -8.48
C ALA A 274 13.96 5.65 -9.26
N ALA A 275 13.77 5.49 -10.57
CA ALA A 275 13.02 6.43 -11.40
C ALA A 275 11.55 6.54 -10.97
N VAL A 276 10.84 5.40 -10.87
CA VAL A 276 9.40 5.40 -10.49
C VAL A 276 9.19 5.96 -9.08
N ARG A 277 10.05 5.61 -8.12
CA ARG A 277 9.96 6.21 -6.77
C ARG A 277 10.42 7.68 -6.76
N GLY A 278 11.37 8.04 -7.61
CA GLY A 278 11.82 9.41 -7.85
C GLY A 278 10.70 10.33 -8.29
N GLU A 279 9.96 9.91 -9.31
CA GLU A 279 8.78 10.62 -9.83
C GLU A 279 7.74 10.87 -8.73
N ARG A 280 7.43 9.85 -7.91
CA ARG A 280 6.48 9.99 -6.79
C ARG A 280 6.97 10.95 -5.71
N ALA A 281 8.25 10.86 -5.35
CA ALA A 281 8.84 11.76 -4.36
C ALA A 281 8.93 13.21 -4.88
N GLU A 282 9.16 13.40 -6.17
CA GLU A 282 9.14 14.71 -6.81
C GLU A 282 7.73 15.29 -6.92
N ALA A 283 6.73 14.48 -7.30
CA ALA A 283 5.33 14.89 -7.31
C ALA A 283 4.87 15.34 -5.91
N PHE A 284 5.28 14.62 -4.85
CA PHE A 284 5.01 15.02 -3.49
C PHE A 284 5.68 16.36 -3.12
N ARG A 285 6.96 16.54 -3.45
CA ARG A 285 7.67 17.81 -3.20
C ARG A 285 7.06 18.99 -3.97
N GLU A 286 6.55 18.74 -5.18
CA GLU A 286 5.86 19.78 -5.94
C GLU A 286 4.55 20.18 -5.25
N LEU A 287 3.78 19.21 -4.76
CA LEU A 287 2.61 19.50 -3.92
C LEU A 287 2.98 20.32 -2.68
N GLU A 288 4.09 20.01 -1.99
CA GLU A 288 4.58 20.80 -0.85
C GLU A 288 4.85 22.26 -1.24
N ARG A 289 5.61 22.51 -2.31
CA ARG A 289 5.92 23.88 -2.79
C ARG A 289 4.67 24.66 -3.19
N GLN A 290 3.73 23.99 -3.85
CA GLN A 290 2.45 24.60 -4.22
C GLN A 290 1.68 25.01 -2.97
N GLN A 291 1.68 24.19 -1.91
CA GLN A 291 1.00 24.52 -0.66
C GLN A 291 1.71 25.61 0.14
N GLU A 292 3.03 25.71 0.11
CA GLU A 292 3.76 26.83 0.70
C GLU A 292 3.34 28.16 0.05
N THR A 293 3.18 28.17 -1.27
CA THR A 293 2.72 29.36 -2.02
C THR A 293 1.24 29.63 -1.77
N ALA A 294 0.40 28.59 -1.77
CA ALA A 294 -1.05 28.69 -1.58
C ALA A 294 -1.45 29.01 -0.14
N SER A 295 -0.58 28.83 0.85
CA SER A 295 -0.83 29.16 2.27
C SER A 295 -1.15 30.65 2.48
N GLN A 296 -0.88 31.51 1.50
CA GLN A 296 -1.22 32.93 1.53
C GLN A 296 -2.63 33.25 0.98
N GLN A 297 -3.28 32.30 0.31
CA GLN A 297 -4.65 32.49 -0.16
C GLN A 297 -5.62 32.37 1.01
N MET A 298 -6.37 33.44 1.27
CA MET A 298 -7.44 33.42 2.27
C MET A 298 -8.57 32.49 1.78
N GLU A 299 -9.00 31.57 2.63
CA GLU A 299 -10.24 30.84 2.42
C GLU A 299 -11.39 31.84 2.33
N GLN A 300 -12.19 31.72 1.28
CA GLN A 300 -13.36 32.56 1.06
C GLN A 300 -14.59 31.67 1.03
N ALA A 301 -15.50 31.91 1.98
CA ALA A 301 -16.80 31.29 1.95
C ALA A 301 -17.49 31.60 0.61
N PRO A 302 -18.15 30.62 -0.02
CA PRO A 302 -18.82 30.86 -1.29
C PRO A 302 -19.96 31.88 -1.10
N ALA A 303 -20.08 32.81 -2.04
CA ALA A 303 -21.22 33.72 -2.13
C ALA A 303 -22.48 33.03 -2.72
N PHE A 304 -22.46 31.71 -2.87
CA PHE A 304 -23.53 30.93 -3.49
C PHE A 304 -23.64 29.55 -2.82
N SER A 305 -24.74 28.85 -3.06
CA SER A 305 -24.91 27.46 -2.62
C SER A 305 -25.11 26.55 -3.82
N VAL A 306 -24.69 25.29 -3.66
CA VAL A 306 -25.04 24.23 -4.62
C VAL A 306 -26.08 23.37 -3.93
N SER A 307 -27.28 23.28 -4.49
CA SER A 307 -28.36 22.47 -3.91
C SER A 307 -28.25 21.01 -4.34
N ARG A 308 -27.76 20.76 -5.56
CA ARG A 308 -27.68 19.43 -6.16
C ARG A 308 -26.46 19.24 -7.04
N TYR A 309 -25.89 18.04 -6.97
CA TYR A 309 -24.86 17.51 -7.87
C TYR A 309 -25.38 16.30 -8.64
N ASP A 310 -25.16 16.28 -9.96
CA ASP A 310 -25.28 15.09 -10.82
C ASP A 310 -23.91 14.79 -11.43
N LEU A 311 -23.17 13.88 -10.78
CA LEU A 311 -21.82 13.50 -11.13
C LEU A 311 -21.82 12.22 -11.96
N LYS A 312 -21.10 12.21 -13.08
CA LYS A 312 -20.86 11.02 -13.90
C LYS A 312 -19.37 10.80 -14.04
N LEU A 313 -18.86 9.72 -13.43
CA LEU A 313 -17.46 9.32 -13.49
C LEU A 313 -17.31 8.14 -14.44
N THR A 314 -16.42 8.27 -15.42
CA THR A 314 -16.06 7.21 -16.38
C THR A 314 -14.59 6.88 -16.27
N TYR A 315 -14.27 5.61 -16.03
CA TYR A 315 -12.90 5.13 -15.98
C TYR A 315 -12.37 4.73 -17.36
N ASN A 316 -11.23 5.33 -17.72
CA ASN A 316 -10.53 5.19 -19.00
C ASN A 316 -9.10 4.63 -18.81
N GLY A 317 -8.90 3.68 -17.89
CA GLY A 317 -7.60 3.04 -17.66
C GLY A 317 -6.70 3.79 -16.67
N SER A 318 -5.90 4.76 -17.10
CA SER A 318 -5.10 5.55 -16.16
C SER A 318 -5.77 6.85 -15.72
N ALA A 319 -6.81 7.27 -16.44
CA ALA A 319 -7.50 8.53 -16.22
C ALA A 319 -8.99 8.32 -15.95
N VAL A 320 -9.59 9.31 -15.31
CA VAL A 320 -11.04 9.44 -15.17
C VAL A 320 -11.53 10.61 -16.00
N GLY A 321 -12.67 10.42 -16.68
CA GLY A 321 -13.48 11.51 -17.22
C GLY A 321 -14.66 11.76 -16.30
N ILE A 322 -14.93 13.01 -15.97
CA ILE A 322 -16.00 13.40 -15.07
C ILE A 322 -16.85 14.48 -15.73
N THR A 323 -18.16 14.29 -15.71
CA THR A 323 -19.16 15.33 -16.00
C THR A 323 -19.89 15.64 -14.72
N ALA A 324 -19.81 16.90 -14.26
CA ALA A 324 -20.48 17.39 -13.07
C ALA A 324 -21.57 18.38 -13.47
N GLY A 325 -22.83 18.02 -13.26
CA GLY A 325 -23.97 18.93 -13.29
C GLY A 325 -24.22 19.50 -11.89
N LEU A 326 -24.42 20.82 -11.79
CA LEU A 326 -24.66 21.51 -10.52
C LEU A 326 -25.89 22.41 -10.63
N ASP A 327 -26.81 22.31 -9.68
CA ASP A 327 -27.88 23.29 -9.51
C ASP A 327 -27.42 24.34 -8.48
N VAL A 328 -27.11 25.55 -8.95
CA VAL A 328 -26.49 26.62 -8.16
C VAL A 328 -27.52 27.67 -7.78
N GLY A 329 -27.69 27.90 -6.48
CA GLY A 329 -28.50 28.97 -5.92
C GLY A 329 -27.66 30.24 -5.68
N LEU A 330 -28.11 31.35 -6.24
CA LEU A 330 -27.49 32.67 -6.07
C LEU A 330 -28.21 33.50 -5.00
N PRO A 331 -27.52 34.43 -4.31
CA PRO A 331 -28.16 35.28 -3.32
C PRO A 331 -29.22 36.18 -3.97
N PRO A 332 -30.32 36.48 -3.26
CA PRO A 332 -31.29 37.45 -3.74
C PRO A 332 -30.63 38.84 -3.86
N ASN A 333 -30.82 39.49 -5.01
CA ASN A 333 -30.28 40.81 -5.37
C ASN A 333 -28.77 40.86 -5.70
N GLU A 334 -28.08 39.72 -5.74
CA GLU A 334 -26.71 39.63 -6.25
C GLU A 334 -26.69 38.78 -7.52
N THR A 335 -26.11 39.32 -8.59
CA THR A 335 -25.83 38.56 -9.83
C THR A 335 -24.33 38.51 -9.98
N PRO A 336 -23.65 37.56 -9.30
CA PRO A 336 -22.20 37.46 -9.41
C PRO A 336 -21.84 37.23 -10.87
N GLU A 337 -20.98 38.09 -11.41
CA GLU A 337 -20.42 37.92 -12.76
C GLU A 337 -19.51 36.69 -12.82
N GLU A 338 -18.91 36.31 -11.69
CA GLU A 338 -17.96 35.20 -11.58
C GLU A 338 -18.35 34.25 -10.44
N LEU A 339 -18.38 32.95 -10.73
CA LEU A 339 -18.49 31.90 -9.71
C LEU A 339 -17.12 31.24 -9.50
N THR A 340 -16.69 31.17 -8.24
CA THR A 340 -15.43 30.51 -7.88
C THR A 340 -15.70 29.13 -7.30
N PHE A 341 -15.01 28.13 -7.82
CA PHE A 341 -14.98 26.76 -7.33
C PHE A 341 -13.55 26.33 -7.03
N THR A 342 -13.39 25.35 -6.14
CA THR A 342 -12.15 24.64 -5.91
C THR A 342 -12.23 23.26 -6.55
N LEU A 343 -11.31 22.96 -7.46
CA LEU A 343 -11.14 21.67 -8.13
C LEU A 343 -9.65 21.36 -8.20
N ARG A 344 -9.24 20.14 -7.85
CA ARG A 344 -7.82 19.80 -7.79
C ARG A 344 -7.13 19.97 -9.14
N ASP A 345 -5.91 20.48 -9.13
CA ASP A 345 -5.08 20.81 -10.29
C ASP A 345 -4.81 19.63 -11.24
N THR A 346 -4.87 18.40 -10.73
CA THR A 346 -4.78 17.17 -11.56
C THR A 346 -5.89 17.03 -12.61
N PHE A 347 -7.02 17.71 -12.43
CA PHE A 347 -8.15 17.65 -13.37
C PHE A 347 -8.09 18.79 -14.40
N LYS A 348 -7.99 18.46 -15.67
CA LYS A 348 -8.06 19.41 -16.77
C LYS A 348 -9.51 19.63 -17.19
N ILE A 349 -9.99 20.88 -17.12
CA ILE A 349 -11.33 21.26 -17.58
C ILE A 349 -11.33 21.35 -19.10
N GLU A 350 -12.28 20.65 -19.71
CA GLU A 350 -12.47 20.58 -21.16
C GLU A 350 -13.58 21.55 -21.60
N SER A 351 -14.68 21.60 -20.85
CA SER A 351 -15.76 22.55 -21.09
C SER A 351 -16.47 22.94 -19.79
N ALA A 352 -17.04 24.15 -19.81
CA ALA A 352 -17.95 24.65 -18.80
C ALA A 352 -19.17 25.27 -19.50
N GLU A 353 -20.35 24.93 -19.02
CA GLU A 353 -21.63 25.43 -19.54
C GLU A 353 -22.49 25.96 -18.39
N ALA A 354 -23.19 27.07 -18.65
CA ALA A 354 -24.23 27.60 -17.78
C ALA A 354 -25.55 27.65 -18.57
N ASP A 355 -26.59 27.00 -18.04
CA ASP A 355 -27.89 26.84 -18.69
C ASP A 355 -27.79 26.29 -20.13
N GLY A 356 -26.84 25.37 -20.36
CA GLY A 356 -26.58 24.75 -21.67
C GLY A 356 -25.86 25.66 -22.69
N LYS A 357 -25.35 26.82 -22.25
CA LYS A 357 -24.51 27.70 -23.07
C LYS A 357 -23.08 27.65 -22.56
N GLY A 358 -22.11 27.53 -23.47
CA GLY A 358 -20.69 27.56 -23.11
C GLY A 358 -20.31 28.88 -22.42
N VAL A 359 -19.58 28.79 -21.31
CA VAL A 359 -19.04 29.92 -20.56
C VAL A 359 -17.52 29.88 -20.54
N SER A 360 -16.89 31.06 -20.52
CA SER A 360 -15.44 31.14 -20.31
C SER A 360 -15.08 30.85 -18.87
N PHE A 361 -13.93 30.23 -18.66
CA PHE A 361 -13.39 29.99 -17.33
C PHE A 361 -11.91 30.33 -17.26
N ARG A 362 -11.46 30.67 -16.06
CA ARG A 362 -10.04 30.87 -15.73
C ARG A 362 -9.65 29.93 -14.61
N ARG A 363 -8.39 29.49 -14.61
CA ARG A 363 -7.84 28.59 -13.60
C ARG A 363 -6.59 29.18 -12.97
N GLU A 364 -6.55 29.15 -11.64
CA GLU A 364 -5.43 29.58 -10.82
C GLU A 364 -5.13 28.47 -9.79
N GLY A 365 -4.25 27.53 -10.14
CA GLY A 365 -3.98 26.35 -9.32
C GLY A 365 -5.22 25.45 -9.18
N SER A 366 -5.70 25.28 -7.94
CA SER A 366 -6.95 24.56 -7.65
C SER A 366 -8.21 25.42 -7.78
N LEU A 367 -8.09 26.73 -8.02
CA LEU A 367 -9.24 27.62 -8.16
C LEU A 367 -9.70 27.67 -9.62
N VAL A 368 -11.01 27.58 -9.81
CA VAL A 368 -11.70 27.63 -11.09
C VAL A 368 -12.73 28.74 -11.01
N ARG A 369 -12.59 29.74 -11.87
CA ARG A 369 -13.47 30.90 -11.95
C ARG A 369 -14.27 30.82 -13.24
N LEU A 370 -15.59 30.72 -13.13
CA LEU A 370 -16.51 30.68 -14.27
C LEU A 370 -17.12 32.07 -14.46
N ASP A 371 -16.97 32.63 -15.66
CA ASP A 371 -17.57 33.92 -16.03
C ASP A 371 -18.98 33.66 -16.58
N LEU A 372 -19.99 34.03 -15.79
CA LEU A 372 -21.40 33.88 -16.16
C LEU A 372 -21.89 35.00 -17.07
N GLY A 373 -21.11 36.07 -17.24
CA GLY A 373 -21.56 37.33 -17.81
C GLY A 373 -22.76 37.93 -17.06
N GLN A 374 -23.58 38.72 -17.75
CA GLN A 374 -24.83 39.23 -17.18
C GLN A 374 -25.87 38.13 -17.12
N SER A 375 -25.97 37.44 -15.99
CA SER A 375 -26.89 36.32 -15.72
C SER A 375 -28.37 36.75 -15.59
N GLY A 376 -28.82 37.78 -16.32
CA GLY A 376 -30.23 38.13 -16.51
C GLY A 376 -31.12 38.23 -15.26
N GLY A 377 -30.56 38.37 -14.05
CA GLY A 377 -31.30 38.36 -12.79
C GLY A 377 -31.84 37.00 -12.33
N LYS A 378 -31.37 35.87 -12.88
CA LYS A 378 -31.81 34.53 -12.41
C LYS A 378 -31.24 34.23 -11.03
N GLN A 379 -32.07 33.64 -10.15
CA GLN A 379 -31.65 33.19 -8.82
C GLN A 379 -31.10 31.76 -8.80
N GLU A 380 -31.27 31.02 -9.90
CA GLU A 380 -30.79 29.65 -10.05
C GLU A 380 -30.11 29.48 -11.41
N VAL A 381 -28.95 28.83 -11.42
CA VAL A 381 -28.15 28.58 -12.62
C VAL A 381 -27.78 27.10 -12.66
N LYS A 382 -27.99 26.46 -13.81
CA LYS A 382 -27.55 25.07 -14.04
C LYS A 382 -26.18 25.06 -14.66
N LEU A 383 -25.18 24.60 -13.91
CA LEU A 383 -23.83 24.46 -14.42
C LEU A 383 -23.57 23.04 -14.89
N THR A 384 -22.75 22.89 -15.92
CA THR A 384 -22.19 21.59 -16.32
C THR A 384 -20.71 21.77 -16.62
N LEU A 385 -19.86 21.03 -15.91
CA LEU A 385 -18.42 21.01 -16.13
C LEU A 385 -18.02 19.61 -16.62
N THR A 386 -17.24 19.56 -17.68
CA THR A 386 -16.60 18.32 -18.16
C THR A 386 -15.11 18.45 -18.03
N TYR A 387 -14.48 17.47 -17.37
CA TYR A 387 -13.05 17.49 -17.09
C TYR A 387 -12.50 16.06 -16.99
N SER A 388 -11.19 15.92 -17.15
CA SER A 388 -10.51 14.63 -17.05
C SER A 388 -9.17 14.76 -16.35
N GLY A 389 -8.71 13.69 -15.70
CA GLY A 389 -7.47 13.72 -14.92
C GLY A 389 -6.97 12.34 -14.52
N VAL A 390 -5.70 12.27 -14.12
CA VAL A 390 -5.07 11.06 -13.57
C VAL A 390 -4.98 11.24 -12.06
N VAL A 391 -5.67 10.39 -11.30
CA VAL A 391 -5.59 10.42 -9.84
C VAL A 391 -4.65 9.32 -9.39
N ASP A 392 -3.42 9.69 -9.06
CA ASP A 392 -2.39 8.80 -8.51
C ASP A 392 -1.52 9.58 -7.52
N ASP A 393 -2.14 10.05 -6.44
CA ASP A 393 -1.50 10.84 -5.40
C ASP A 393 -0.72 9.94 -4.45
N TRP A 394 0.58 10.22 -4.33
CA TRP A 394 1.47 9.61 -3.36
C TRP A 394 1.88 10.61 -2.29
N ARG A 395 2.11 10.13 -1.07
CA ARG A 395 2.65 10.92 0.03
C ARG A 395 3.87 10.24 0.62
N VAL A 396 4.79 11.04 1.15
CA VAL A 396 5.91 10.55 1.95
C VAL A 396 5.48 10.63 3.42
N PHE A 397 5.37 9.48 4.06
CA PHE A 397 5.07 9.35 5.49
C PHE A 397 6.32 9.00 6.28
N HIS A 398 6.38 9.54 7.49
CA HIS A 398 7.43 9.29 8.47
C HIS A 398 6.87 8.44 9.62
N PRO A 399 6.92 7.09 9.51
CA PRO A 399 6.30 6.22 10.50
C PRO A 399 6.97 6.29 11.88
N TYR A 400 8.20 6.78 12.01
CA TYR A 400 8.94 6.75 13.29
C TYR A 400 9.29 8.16 13.82
N GLY A 401 8.29 9.04 13.94
CA GLY A 401 8.47 10.38 14.50
C GLY A 401 9.49 11.22 13.73
N ASN A 402 10.43 11.86 14.42
CA ASN A 402 11.48 12.71 13.82
C ASN A 402 12.51 11.93 12.97
N ASN A 403 12.42 10.60 12.88
CA ASN A 403 13.31 9.84 12.00
C ASN A 403 12.83 9.97 10.54
N PRO A 404 13.70 10.35 9.60
CA PRO A 404 13.36 10.59 8.19
C PRO A 404 13.14 9.29 7.40
N GLY A 405 12.41 8.33 7.95
CA GLY A 405 11.91 7.20 7.19
C GLY A 405 10.97 7.71 6.10
N ASN A 406 11.34 7.54 4.84
CA ASN A 406 10.60 8.08 3.70
C ASN A 406 9.69 7.00 3.10
N MET A 407 8.60 6.65 3.79
CA MET A 407 7.63 5.68 3.27
C MET A 407 6.77 6.36 2.20
N ILE A 408 6.84 5.89 0.96
CA ILE A 408 5.97 6.40 -0.12
C ILE A 408 4.71 5.53 -0.17
N VAL A 409 3.56 6.08 0.25
CA VAL A 409 2.27 5.36 0.17
C VAL A 409 1.30 6.10 -0.74
N PRO A 410 0.39 5.38 -1.41
CA PRO A 410 -0.65 6.00 -2.20
C PRO A 410 -1.75 6.48 -1.24
N VAL A 411 -2.22 7.72 -1.41
CA VAL A 411 -3.23 8.32 -0.55
C VAL A 411 -4.55 8.50 -1.28
N HIS A 412 -4.53 9.00 -2.52
CA HIS A 412 -5.73 9.08 -3.36
C HIS A 412 -5.41 8.47 -4.72
N MET A 413 -6.29 7.63 -5.24
CA MET A 413 -5.95 6.86 -6.43
C MET A 413 -7.19 6.39 -7.16
N VAL A 414 -7.09 6.33 -8.49
CA VAL A 414 -8.07 5.64 -9.33
C VAL A 414 -7.31 4.69 -10.26
N ARG A 415 -7.41 3.39 -9.97
CA ARG A 415 -6.75 2.31 -10.72
C ARG A 415 -7.75 1.18 -10.97
N GLU A 416 -7.36 0.23 -11.81
CA GLU A 416 -8.20 -0.93 -12.16
C GLU A 416 -8.52 -1.82 -10.95
N ASP A 417 -7.67 -1.79 -9.92
CA ASP A 417 -7.76 -2.67 -8.75
C ASP A 417 -8.11 -1.96 -7.43
N ARG A 418 -8.27 -0.63 -7.44
CA ARG A 418 -8.60 0.19 -6.26
C ARG A 418 -9.03 1.61 -6.64
N VAL A 419 -9.91 2.18 -5.84
CA VAL A 419 -10.37 3.57 -5.96
C VAL A 419 -10.47 4.20 -4.58
N PHE A 420 -9.96 5.42 -4.44
CA PHE A 420 -10.22 6.26 -3.28
C PHE A 420 -10.27 7.72 -3.69
N LEU A 421 -11.47 8.28 -3.66
CA LEU A 421 -11.78 9.67 -3.95
C LEU A 421 -12.66 10.21 -2.82
N PRO A 422 -12.06 10.67 -1.71
CA PRO A 422 -12.83 11.23 -0.62
C PRO A 422 -13.42 12.59 -1.02
N GLY A 423 -14.58 12.95 -0.45
CA GLY A 423 -15.32 14.15 -0.84
C GLY A 423 -14.51 15.44 -0.74
N GLN A 424 -13.63 15.51 0.26
CA GLN A 424 -12.72 16.63 0.50
C GLN A 424 -11.52 16.70 -0.46
N TYR A 425 -11.24 15.67 -1.27
CA TYR A 425 -10.09 15.67 -2.19
C TYR A 425 -10.21 16.76 -3.28
N GLY A 426 -11.41 17.28 -3.53
CA GLY A 426 -11.68 18.21 -4.63
C GLY A 426 -11.64 17.51 -5.99
N TRP A 427 -12.13 16.26 -6.06
CA TRP A 427 -12.35 15.56 -7.34
C TRP A 427 -13.61 16.00 -8.08
N TYR A 428 -14.46 16.79 -7.42
CA TYR A 428 -15.56 17.55 -8.03
C TYR A 428 -15.48 19.01 -7.62
N PRO A 429 -16.13 19.95 -8.35
CA PRO A 429 -16.05 21.37 -8.06
C PRO A 429 -16.70 21.68 -6.70
N LEU A 430 -15.90 22.07 -5.72
CA LEU A 430 -16.36 22.52 -4.41
C LEU A 430 -16.67 24.03 -4.49
N PRO A 431 -17.80 24.52 -3.97
CA PRO A 431 -18.18 25.93 -4.08
C PRO A 431 -17.29 26.79 -3.19
N GLY A 432 -16.65 27.83 -3.77
CA GLY A 432 -15.78 28.76 -3.05
C GLY A 432 -14.29 28.47 -3.20
N SER A 433 -13.48 29.18 -2.43
CA SER A 433 -12.02 29.07 -2.41
C SER A 433 -11.59 28.32 -1.16
N HIS A 434 -11.29 27.04 -1.32
CA HIS A 434 -10.94 26.11 -0.25
C HIS A 434 -9.49 25.70 -0.34
N ARG A 435 -8.85 25.60 0.83
CA ARG A 435 -7.58 24.91 0.95
C ARG A 435 -7.85 23.41 1.01
N LEU A 436 -7.23 22.63 0.14
CA LEU A 436 -7.36 21.16 0.14
C LEU A 436 -6.30 20.48 1.01
N LEU A 437 -5.16 21.13 1.21
CA LEU A 437 -4.02 20.60 1.94
C LEU A 437 -3.44 21.66 2.87
N ARG A 438 -3.18 21.32 4.13
CA ARG A 438 -2.50 22.17 5.10
C ARG A 438 -1.12 21.61 5.42
N VAL A 439 -0.11 22.48 5.46
CA VAL A 439 1.18 22.15 6.05
C VAL A 439 1.02 22.18 7.57
N GLN A 440 1.20 21.03 8.22
CA GLN A 440 1.17 20.91 9.69
C GLN A 440 2.50 21.41 10.27
N ASP A 441 2.42 22.22 11.34
CA ASP A 441 3.48 23.09 11.87
C ASP A 441 4.91 22.53 11.82
N GLU A 442 5.79 23.29 11.18
CA GLU A 442 7.23 23.02 11.08
C GLU A 442 7.92 23.31 12.41
N LYS A 443 8.13 22.28 13.23
CA LYS A 443 9.30 22.34 14.13
C LYS A 443 10.53 22.36 13.23
N ARG A 444 11.24 23.50 13.17
CA ARG A 444 12.45 23.73 12.35
C ARG A 444 13.34 22.48 12.29
N GLY A 445 13.43 21.86 11.12
CA GLY A 445 14.20 20.62 10.89
C GLY A 445 13.38 19.32 10.86
N SER A 446 12.08 19.38 11.10
CA SER A 446 11.16 18.25 10.90
C SER A 446 10.68 18.22 9.44
N PRO A 447 10.43 17.03 8.88
CA PRO A 447 9.84 16.93 7.55
C PRO A 447 8.45 17.58 7.52
N VAL A 448 8.13 18.22 6.40
CA VAL A 448 6.83 18.82 6.13
C VAL A 448 5.77 17.70 6.13
N LYS A 449 4.74 17.86 6.97
CA LYS A 449 3.58 16.99 6.95
C LYS A 449 2.44 17.71 6.24
N LEU A 450 1.97 17.12 5.13
CA LEU A 450 0.75 17.58 4.46
C LEU A 450 -0.45 16.87 5.07
N GLN A 451 -1.37 17.64 5.65
CA GLN A 451 -2.64 17.18 6.18
C GLN A 451 -3.75 17.57 5.19
N GLU A 452 -4.65 16.64 4.87
CA GLU A 452 -5.85 16.99 4.09
C GLU A 452 -6.77 17.88 4.95
N VAL A 453 -7.26 18.96 4.37
CA VAL A 453 -8.23 19.87 5.01
C VAL A 453 -9.62 19.47 4.56
N TYR A 454 -10.57 19.48 5.49
CA TYR A 454 -11.97 19.21 5.23
C TYR A 454 -12.68 20.55 5.07
N PRO A 455 -12.92 21.02 3.84
CA PRO A 455 -13.62 22.28 3.65
C PRO A 455 -15.05 22.13 4.17
N ALA A 456 -15.53 23.16 4.87
CA ALA A 456 -16.93 23.23 5.25
C ALA A 456 -17.76 23.51 3.98
N VAL A 457 -18.26 22.44 3.36
CA VAL A 457 -19.17 22.51 2.23
C VAL A 457 -20.61 22.49 2.74
N GLY A 458 -21.48 23.30 2.13
CA GLY A 458 -22.91 23.27 2.45
C GLY A 458 -23.53 21.91 2.11
N LEU A 459 -24.60 21.53 2.83
CA LEU A 459 -25.33 20.30 2.54
C LEU A 459 -25.94 20.36 1.14
N SER A 460 -25.76 19.30 0.37
CA SER A 460 -26.24 19.18 -1.01
C SER A 460 -26.83 17.78 -1.26
N ASP A 461 -27.69 17.67 -2.27
CA ASP A 461 -28.12 16.37 -2.78
C ASP A 461 -27.13 15.90 -3.85
N TYR A 462 -26.65 14.66 -3.75
CA TYR A 462 -25.70 14.08 -4.67
C TYR A 462 -26.31 12.91 -5.42
N LYS A 463 -26.13 12.88 -6.74
CA LYS A 463 -26.30 11.69 -7.56
C LYS A 463 -24.97 11.40 -8.25
N LEU A 464 -24.36 10.27 -7.94
CA LEU A 464 -23.09 9.84 -8.53
C LEU A 464 -23.31 8.57 -9.36
N THR A 465 -23.08 8.66 -10.66
CA THR A 465 -23.06 7.51 -11.57
C THR A 465 -21.61 7.16 -11.91
N VAL A 466 -21.17 5.95 -11.59
CA VAL A 466 -19.79 5.48 -11.80
C VAL A 466 -19.79 4.35 -12.82
N ASP A 467 -19.09 4.53 -13.94
CA ASP A 467 -18.80 3.49 -14.93
C ASP A 467 -17.35 3.00 -14.78
N PHE A 468 -17.19 1.75 -14.35
CA PHE A 468 -15.92 1.16 -13.94
C PHE A 468 -15.82 -0.32 -14.37
N PRO A 469 -14.61 -0.92 -14.48
CA PRO A 469 -14.45 -2.37 -14.53
C PRO A 469 -15.24 -3.09 -13.42
N ASN A 470 -15.86 -4.23 -13.75
CA ASN A 470 -16.63 -5.04 -12.81
C ASN A 470 -15.77 -5.90 -11.86
N SER A 471 -14.44 -5.74 -11.92
CA SER A 471 -13.46 -6.41 -11.05
C SER A 471 -13.41 -5.84 -9.63
N LEU A 472 -14.09 -4.71 -9.38
CA LEU A 472 -14.04 -3.98 -8.12
C LEU A 472 -15.40 -3.92 -7.44
N ASN A 473 -15.41 -3.96 -6.11
CA ASN A 473 -16.59 -3.55 -5.36
C ASN A 473 -16.51 -2.04 -5.12
N LEU A 474 -17.53 -1.30 -5.56
CA LEU A 474 -17.63 0.15 -5.37
C LEU A 474 -18.59 0.47 -4.22
N PHE A 475 -18.16 1.41 -3.38
CA PHE A 475 -18.87 1.90 -2.21
C PHE A 475 -18.84 3.43 -2.17
N SER A 476 -19.84 4.01 -1.54
CA SER A 476 -19.93 5.44 -1.30
C SER A 476 -20.51 5.70 0.08
N ASN A 477 -20.25 6.89 0.63
CA ASN A 477 -21.03 7.46 1.74
C ASN A 477 -22.46 7.88 1.30
N ALA A 478 -23.02 7.22 0.29
CA ALA A 478 -24.34 7.49 -0.29
C ALA A 478 -25.02 6.14 -0.57
N GLU A 479 -26.35 6.14 -0.65
CA GLU A 479 -27.12 4.92 -0.86
C GLU A 479 -26.90 4.40 -2.28
N THR A 480 -26.72 3.10 -2.45
CA THR A 480 -26.64 2.50 -3.79
C THR A 480 -28.05 2.30 -4.35
N THR A 481 -28.45 3.11 -5.33
CA THR A 481 -29.80 3.08 -5.92
C THR A 481 -29.88 2.25 -7.19
N GLY A 482 -28.74 1.95 -7.83
CA GLY A 482 -28.72 1.14 -9.04
C GLY A 482 -27.36 0.51 -9.31
N ARG A 483 -27.36 -0.71 -9.83
CA ARG A 483 -26.17 -1.40 -10.32
C ARG A 483 -26.52 -2.17 -11.58
N THR A 484 -25.78 -1.94 -12.65
CA THR A 484 -25.90 -2.71 -13.90
C THR A 484 -24.53 -3.22 -14.31
N VAL A 485 -24.43 -4.45 -14.80
CA VAL A 485 -23.17 -5.05 -15.26
C VAL A 485 -23.34 -5.46 -16.72
N LYS A 486 -22.51 -4.92 -17.61
CA LYS A 486 -22.54 -5.21 -19.05
C LYS A 486 -21.14 -5.18 -19.62
N GLY A 487 -20.75 -6.25 -20.32
CA GLY A 487 -19.48 -6.31 -21.05
C GLY A 487 -18.22 -6.15 -20.19
N GLY A 488 -18.20 -6.71 -18.99
CA GLY A 488 -17.05 -6.58 -18.06
C GLY A 488 -16.95 -5.21 -17.37
N ARG A 489 -17.91 -4.32 -17.58
CA ARG A 489 -18.05 -3.05 -16.87
C ARG A 489 -19.27 -3.07 -15.98
N GLN A 490 -19.23 -2.29 -14.92
CA GLN A 490 -20.35 -2.00 -14.05
C GLN A 490 -20.66 -0.51 -14.08
N THR A 491 -21.96 -0.18 -14.09
CA THR A 491 -22.44 1.17 -13.82
C THR A 491 -23.19 1.15 -12.50
N VAL A 492 -22.66 1.86 -11.50
CA VAL A 492 -23.24 1.97 -10.16
C VAL A 492 -23.72 3.39 -9.94
N THR A 493 -24.96 3.54 -9.46
CA THR A 493 -25.53 4.84 -9.09
C THR A 493 -25.64 4.92 -7.58
N PHE A 494 -25.11 6.00 -7.03
CA PHE A 494 -25.21 6.35 -5.62
C PHE A 494 -26.02 7.64 -5.47
N GLU A 495 -26.94 7.70 -4.50
CA GLU A 495 -27.70 8.90 -4.17
C GLU A 495 -27.56 9.24 -2.68
N GLY A 496 -27.14 10.47 -2.40
CA GLY A 496 -27.06 11.04 -1.06
C GLY A 496 -27.95 12.27 -0.97
N ARG A 497 -28.66 12.46 0.13
CA ARG A 497 -29.49 13.64 0.37
C ARG A 497 -28.91 14.46 1.49
N GLN A 498 -28.80 15.77 1.28
CA GLN A 498 -28.32 16.71 2.30
C GLN A 498 -26.99 16.26 2.94
N THR A 499 -26.02 15.83 2.14
CA THR A 499 -24.68 15.46 2.62
C THR A 499 -23.67 16.59 2.38
N ASP A 500 -22.61 16.65 3.16
CA ASP A 500 -21.53 17.64 3.04
C ASP A 500 -20.49 17.28 1.97
N GLY A 501 -20.55 16.06 1.43
CA GLY A 501 -19.75 15.63 0.30
C GLY A 501 -20.07 14.21 -0.15
N ILE A 502 -19.38 13.78 -1.21
CA ILE A 502 -19.48 12.41 -1.70
C ILE A 502 -18.09 11.77 -1.86
N THR A 503 -17.92 10.61 -1.20
CA THR A 503 -16.70 9.82 -1.18
C THR A 503 -16.92 8.55 -2.00
N LEU A 504 -16.05 8.28 -2.96
CA LEU A 504 -16.03 7.02 -3.70
C LEU A 504 -14.86 6.14 -3.23
N LEU A 505 -15.17 4.92 -2.83
CA LEU A 505 -14.22 3.92 -2.39
C LEU A 505 -14.40 2.65 -3.24
N GLY A 506 -13.29 2.01 -3.61
CA GLY A 506 -13.33 0.77 -4.38
C GLY A 506 -12.12 -0.12 -4.16
N GLY A 507 -12.32 -1.43 -4.27
CA GLY A 507 -11.28 -2.42 -4.05
C GLY A 507 -11.88 -3.83 -3.95
N ALA A 508 -11.03 -4.81 -3.61
CA ALA A 508 -11.55 -6.05 -3.03
C ALA A 508 -11.87 -5.80 -1.56
N LEU A 509 -12.95 -5.07 -1.33
CA LEU A 509 -13.48 -4.71 -0.03
C LEU A 509 -14.77 -5.50 0.20
N LYS A 510 -15.10 -5.68 1.47
CA LYS A 510 -16.36 -6.27 1.93
C LYS A 510 -17.16 -5.23 2.68
N GLU A 511 -18.46 -5.36 2.58
CA GLU A 511 -19.41 -4.59 3.37
C GLU A 511 -20.05 -5.53 4.39
N ILE A 512 -20.02 -5.12 5.65
CA ILE A 512 -20.64 -5.81 6.76
C ILE A 512 -21.68 -4.83 7.31
N VAL A 513 -22.96 -5.21 7.20
CA VAL A 513 -24.09 -4.42 7.66
C VAL A 513 -24.53 -4.96 9.01
N ALA A 514 -24.68 -4.07 9.99
CA ALA A 514 -25.32 -4.38 11.25
C ALA A 514 -26.83 -4.14 11.13
N ASP A 515 -27.64 -5.15 11.50
CA ASP A 515 -29.08 -5.02 11.61
C ASP A 515 -29.43 -4.39 12.97
N THR A 516 -29.23 -3.08 13.08
CA THR A 516 -29.64 -2.27 14.23
C THR A 516 -31.06 -1.74 14.04
N GLU A 517 -31.73 -1.36 15.13
CA GLU A 517 -33.08 -0.77 15.14
C GLU A 517 -33.16 0.65 14.52
N ALA A 518 -32.18 1.04 13.70
CA ALA A 518 -31.87 2.36 13.14
C ALA A 518 -30.97 3.22 14.05
N PRO A 519 -29.90 3.84 13.49
CA PRO A 519 -29.48 3.89 12.07
C PRO A 519 -28.80 2.60 11.60
N LYS A 520 -29.01 2.17 10.33
CA LYS A 520 -28.25 1.02 9.77
C LYS A 520 -26.76 1.36 9.72
N LEU A 521 -25.95 0.63 10.47
CA LEU A 521 -24.50 0.78 10.46
C LEU A 521 -23.91 -0.07 9.33
N ARG A 522 -23.18 0.58 8.43
CA ARG A 522 -22.43 -0.09 7.36
C ARG A 522 -20.94 0.04 7.66
N VAL A 523 -20.26 -1.10 7.75
CA VAL A 523 -18.83 -1.17 7.95
C VAL A 523 -18.17 -1.71 6.70
N ILE A 524 -17.29 -0.91 6.09
CA ILE A 524 -16.52 -1.34 4.92
C ILE A 524 -15.12 -1.72 5.38
N VAL A 525 -14.71 -2.96 5.10
CA VAL A 525 -13.42 -3.51 5.50
C VAL A 525 -12.65 -4.08 4.31
N GLY A 526 -11.35 -4.30 4.51
CA GLY A 526 -10.52 -5.00 3.54
C GLY A 526 -11.03 -6.42 3.28
N GLY A 527 -10.86 -6.91 2.05
CA GLY A 527 -11.30 -8.27 1.70
C GLY A 527 -10.57 -9.39 2.43
N LEU A 528 -9.52 -9.07 3.18
CA LEU A 528 -8.75 -9.99 4.03
C LEU A 528 -9.10 -9.86 5.53
N THR A 529 -10.05 -8.99 5.90
CA THR A 529 -10.49 -8.85 7.29
C THR A 529 -11.47 -9.97 7.64
N ASP A 530 -11.34 -10.55 8.84
CA ASP A 530 -12.27 -11.54 9.39
C ASP A 530 -13.62 -10.89 9.72
N GLU A 531 -14.67 -11.32 9.04
CA GLU A 531 -16.03 -10.81 9.28
C GLU A 531 -16.51 -11.07 10.71
N ARG A 532 -16.05 -12.16 11.35
CA ARG A 532 -16.47 -12.50 12.72
C ARG A 532 -15.98 -11.46 13.72
N ALA A 533 -14.71 -11.07 13.58
CA ALA A 533 -14.12 -10.03 14.40
C ALA A 533 -14.82 -8.69 14.22
N VAL A 534 -15.14 -8.31 12.98
CA VAL A 534 -15.90 -7.08 12.73
C VAL A 534 -17.28 -7.16 13.37
N LYS A 535 -17.96 -8.31 13.28
CA LYS A 535 -19.26 -8.54 13.94
C LYS A 535 -19.19 -8.45 15.46
N GLU A 536 -18.10 -8.90 16.07
CA GLU A 536 -17.84 -8.75 17.51
C GLU A 536 -17.58 -7.28 17.90
N LEU A 537 -17.02 -6.48 16.99
CA LEU A 537 -16.82 -5.05 17.18
C LEU A 537 -18.07 -4.20 16.90
N LEU A 538 -19.06 -4.73 16.15
CA LEU A 538 -20.27 -3.97 15.79
C LEU A 538 -20.99 -3.35 17.00
N PRO A 539 -21.25 -4.05 18.11
CA PRO A 539 -21.93 -3.46 19.26
C PRO A 539 -21.17 -2.27 19.86
N ILE A 540 -19.83 -2.35 19.90
CA ILE A 540 -18.99 -1.25 20.41
C ILE A 540 -19.06 -0.06 19.46
N LEU A 541 -19.00 -0.30 18.15
CA LEU A 541 -19.12 0.75 17.15
C LEU A 541 -20.50 1.40 17.16
N GLU A 542 -21.55 0.62 17.39
CA GLU A 542 -22.92 1.11 17.57
C GLU A 542 -23.03 1.99 18.80
N GLU A 543 -22.43 1.59 19.93
CA GLU A 543 -22.37 2.40 21.14
C GLU A 543 -21.63 3.71 20.90
N VAL A 544 -20.46 3.67 20.25
CA VAL A 544 -19.67 4.86 19.93
C VAL A 544 -20.42 5.79 18.98
N VAL A 545 -21.07 5.25 17.94
CA VAL A 545 -21.87 6.06 17.00
C VAL A 545 -23.08 6.65 17.71
N SER A 546 -23.77 5.88 18.56
CA SER A 546 -24.92 6.36 19.33
C SER A 546 -24.53 7.44 20.34
N ALA A 547 -23.39 7.27 21.04
CA ALA A 547 -22.86 8.27 21.96
C ALA A 547 -22.45 9.54 21.22
N ALA A 548 -21.79 9.41 20.06
CA ALA A 548 -21.48 10.55 19.20
C ALA A 548 -22.76 11.25 18.73
N ASP A 549 -23.82 10.52 18.41
CA ASP A 549 -25.10 11.08 17.99
C ASP A 549 -25.85 11.77 19.12
N GLU A 550 -25.81 11.24 20.34
CA GLU A 550 -26.30 11.92 21.52
C GLU A 550 -25.50 13.19 21.79
N GLU A 551 -24.18 13.14 21.66
CA GLU A 551 -23.32 14.31 21.76
C GLU A 551 -23.62 15.30 20.63
N ARG A 552 -23.93 14.87 19.39
CA ARG A 552 -24.44 15.75 18.33
C ARG A 552 -25.82 16.35 18.64
N LYS A 553 -26.68 15.61 19.35
CA LYS A 553 -27.99 16.11 19.81
C LYS A 553 -27.83 17.13 20.95
N ILE A 554 -26.84 16.94 21.82
CA ILE A 554 -26.52 17.80 22.98
C ILE A 554 -25.72 19.04 22.53
N MET A 555 -24.68 18.84 21.74
CA MET A 555 -23.93 19.86 21.00
C MET A 555 -24.70 20.21 19.74
N ARG A 556 -25.72 21.06 19.88
CA ARG A 556 -26.41 21.65 18.73
C ARG A 556 -25.37 22.18 17.72
N ALA A 557 -25.29 21.51 16.57
CA ALA A 557 -24.48 21.81 15.37
C ALA A 557 -23.04 21.26 15.34
N GLY A 558 -22.89 19.95 15.14
CA GLY A 558 -21.63 19.36 14.66
C GLY A 558 -21.86 17.98 14.02
N SER A 559 -21.10 17.63 12.98
CA SER A 559 -21.12 16.28 12.38
C SER A 559 -19.75 15.60 12.53
N LEU A 560 -19.77 14.28 12.72
CA LEU A 560 -18.60 13.42 12.96
C LEU A 560 -18.54 12.33 11.88
N THR A 561 -17.76 12.53 10.83
CA THR A 561 -17.39 11.44 9.92
C THR A 561 -16.16 10.75 10.50
N MET A 562 -16.34 9.57 11.12
CA MET A 562 -15.22 8.72 11.51
C MET A 562 -14.66 8.04 10.26
N MET A 563 -13.63 8.67 9.67
CA MET A 563 -12.63 7.93 8.91
C MET A 563 -11.58 7.41 9.88
N PRO A 564 -10.99 6.23 9.64
CA PRO A 564 -9.91 5.74 10.49
C PRO A 564 -8.76 6.74 10.44
N TYR A 565 -8.51 7.40 11.57
CA TYR A 565 -7.46 8.43 11.73
C TYR A 565 -6.04 7.82 11.75
N ASP A 566 -5.94 6.49 11.62
CA ASP A 566 -4.68 5.73 11.65
C ASP A 566 -3.85 5.80 10.35
N LEU A 567 -4.35 6.45 9.30
CA LEU A 567 -3.53 6.77 8.13
C LEU A 567 -2.63 8.00 8.34
N VAL A 568 -2.86 8.84 9.36
CA VAL A 568 -2.16 10.14 9.50
C VAL A 568 -1.34 10.30 10.79
N ASP A 569 -1.72 9.71 11.94
CA ASP A 569 -0.97 9.89 13.21
C ASP A 569 -0.67 8.62 14.02
N GLY A 570 -0.57 7.48 13.34
CA GLY A 570 -0.37 6.17 13.98
C GLY A 570 1.00 5.88 14.60
N TYR A 571 1.72 6.84 15.22
CA TYR A 571 2.86 6.55 16.13
C TYR A 571 3.06 7.69 17.14
N GLY A 572 2.34 7.62 18.26
CA GLY A 572 2.59 8.44 19.44
C GLY A 572 4.00 8.21 20.03
N ASP A 573 4.58 9.26 20.62
CA ASP A 573 5.92 9.29 21.21
C ASP A 573 6.15 8.06 22.12
N GLY A 574 7.19 7.28 21.82
CA GLY A 574 7.43 5.93 22.32
C GLY A 574 7.86 5.83 23.79
N ARG A 575 7.11 6.45 24.71
CA ARG A 575 7.42 6.43 26.15
C ARG A 575 6.47 5.61 27.02
N ASN A 576 5.43 4.99 26.46
CA ASN A 576 4.56 4.08 27.21
C ASN A 576 4.64 2.65 26.65
N LEU A 577 5.58 1.86 27.20
CA LEU A 577 5.62 0.40 27.07
C LEU A 577 4.60 -0.23 28.04
N GLY A 578 3.32 0.05 27.80
CA GLY A 578 2.21 -0.71 28.36
C GLY A 578 1.43 -1.27 27.18
N GLY A 579 1.35 -2.60 27.06
CA GLY A 579 0.59 -3.26 26.01
C GLY A 579 -0.89 -2.93 26.13
N MET A 580 -1.34 -1.87 25.46
CA MET A 580 -2.73 -1.62 25.17
C MET A 580 -3.06 -2.27 23.83
N MET A 581 -4.09 -3.11 23.84
CA MET A 581 -4.73 -3.66 22.67
C MET A 581 -5.30 -2.49 21.86
N THR A 582 -4.52 -1.95 20.93
CA THR A 582 -5.03 -0.98 19.96
C THR A 582 -5.78 -1.79 18.92
N VAL A 583 -7.10 -1.68 18.88
CA VAL A 583 -7.92 -2.21 17.79
C VAL A 583 -7.57 -1.41 16.52
N LYS A 584 -6.51 -1.83 15.83
CA LYS A 584 -6.06 -1.26 14.56
C LYS A 584 -6.92 -1.80 13.43
N SER A 585 -8.14 -1.30 13.33
CA SER A 585 -9.02 -1.57 12.18
C SER A 585 -9.19 -0.29 11.37
N ASN A 586 -8.85 -0.33 10.08
CA ASN A 586 -9.22 0.73 9.14
C ASN A 586 -10.71 0.60 8.86
N LEU A 587 -11.51 1.17 9.75
CA LEU A 587 -12.95 1.01 9.76
C LEU A 587 -13.61 2.25 9.18
N PHE A 588 -14.22 2.12 8.01
CA PHE A 588 -15.05 3.19 7.45
C PHE A 588 -16.46 3.04 8.00
N LEU A 589 -16.83 3.95 8.91
CA LEU A 589 -18.17 4.03 9.48
C LEU A 589 -19.03 4.97 8.65
N TYR A 590 -20.19 4.49 8.21
CA TYR A 590 -21.21 5.33 7.60
C TYR A 590 -22.57 5.13 8.26
N ARG A 591 -23.24 6.25 8.57
CA ARG A 591 -24.57 6.32 9.17
C ARG A 591 -25.56 6.91 8.16
N HIS A 592 -26.74 6.32 8.03
CA HIS A 592 -27.82 6.85 7.19
C HIS A 592 -28.98 7.37 8.08
N GLU A 593 -29.19 8.69 8.14
CA GLU A 593 -30.42 9.31 8.68
C GLU A 593 -30.59 10.78 8.24
N GLU A 594 -31.84 11.27 8.24
CA GLU A 594 -32.31 12.54 7.65
C GLU A 594 -31.69 13.83 8.22
N ALA A 595 -31.46 14.77 7.29
CA ALA A 595 -31.12 16.18 7.38
C ALA A 595 -31.23 16.89 8.75
N GLN A 596 -30.11 17.43 9.26
CA GLN A 596 -29.94 18.84 9.68
C GLN A 596 -28.53 19.15 10.27
N LEU A 597 -27.97 20.29 9.82
CA LEU A 597 -27.08 21.26 10.52
C LEU A 597 -25.52 21.13 10.60
N LYS A 598 -24.91 22.23 10.14
CA LYS A 598 -23.69 23.06 10.41
C LYS A 598 -22.47 22.61 11.27
N GLU A 599 -21.29 22.99 10.70
CA GLU A 599 -19.91 23.26 11.20
C GLU A 599 -19.08 22.15 11.90
N ILE A 600 -17.75 22.16 11.67
CA ILE A 600 -16.79 21.06 11.97
C ILE A 600 -15.67 21.56 12.89
N PHE A 601 -15.35 20.79 13.94
CA PHE A 601 -14.11 20.90 14.73
C PHE A 601 -13.43 19.52 14.82
N SER A 602 -12.09 19.47 14.75
CA SER A 602 -11.30 18.23 14.92
C SER A 602 -10.78 18.11 16.35
N TYR A 603 -11.06 16.99 17.04
CA TYR A 603 -10.54 16.67 18.37
C TYR A 603 -9.62 15.43 18.33
N ASP A 604 -8.55 15.49 19.13
CA ASP A 604 -7.63 14.40 19.42
C ASP A 604 -8.27 13.43 20.43
N TYR A 605 -8.81 12.31 19.92
CA TYR A 605 -9.57 11.31 20.68
C TYR A 605 -8.76 10.61 21.78
N THR A 606 -7.42 10.60 21.69
CA THR A 606 -6.56 9.96 22.69
C THR A 606 -6.64 10.68 24.05
N SER A 607 -6.89 11.99 24.04
CA SER A 607 -7.10 12.77 25.27
C SER A 607 -8.52 12.66 25.83
N TYR A 608 -9.50 12.28 24.98
CA TYR A 608 -10.93 12.24 25.32
C TYR A 608 -11.33 10.90 25.98
N LEU A 609 -10.74 9.79 25.53
CA LEU A 609 -10.93 8.47 26.16
C LEU A 609 -10.42 8.41 27.61
N ASP A 610 -9.47 9.29 27.99
CA ASP A 610 -9.00 9.42 29.37
C ASP A 610 -9.94 10.26 30.25
N GLN A 611 -10.91 10.98 29.68
CA GLN A 611 -11.85 11.86 30.41
C GLN A 611 -13.25 11.25 30.61
N LEU A 612 -13.59 10.18 29.90
CA LEU A 612 -14.85 9.46 30.08
C LEU A 612 -14.77 8.53 31.30
N GLU A 613 -15.28 8.98 32.44
CA GLU A 613 -15.53 8.13 33.62
C GLU A 613 -16.52 7.00 33.23
N GLY A 614 -16.00 5.77 33.07
CA GLY A 614 -16.81 4.58 32.76
C GLY A 614 -16.24 3.63 31.70
N VAL A 615 -15.17 4.03 31.01
CA VAL A 615 -14.61 3.31 29.83
C VAL A 615 -13.71 2.12 30.21
N GLU A 616 -13.69 1.67 31.47
CA GLU A 616 -12.86 0.52 31.87
C GLU A 616 -13.27 -0.80 31.17
N ASN A 617 -14.51 -0.88 30.66
CA ASN A 617 -15.00 -2.01 29.86
C ASN A 617 -14.75 -1.88 28.35
N VAL A 618 -14.56 -0.66 27.83
CA VAL A 618 -14.23 -0.41 26.41
C VAL A 618 -12.70 -0.42 26.21
N ARG A 619 -11.94 -0.16 27.28
CA ARG A 619 -10.48 -0.19 27.32
C ARG A 619 -9.92 -1.61 27.52
N LYS A 620 -10.72 -2.53 28.07
CA LYS A 620 -10.47 -3.98 28.11
C LYS A 620 -10.95 -4.62 26.82
#